data_AF-A0A3A9UAM6-F1
#
_entry.id   AF-A0A3A9UAM6-F1
#
_cell.length_a   1.000
_cell.length_b   1.000
_cell.length_c   1.000
_cell.angle_alpha   90.00
_cell.angle_beta   90.00
_cell.angle_gamma   90.00
#
_symmetry.space_group_name_H-M   'P 1'
#
loop_
_entity.id
_entity.type
_entity.pdbx_description
1 polymer ?
#
loop_
_entity_poly.entity_id
_entity_poly.type
_entity_poly.pdbx_seq_one_letter_code
_entity_poly.pdbx_strand_id
1 'polypeptide(L)'
;MKGLPKLVLGVVISLCMSLPVNAGLFNISINNLGGLTPSQSSAFDDAIMYWESYLIGVQSSFDHSIVIDASGAPIDGAGGILGSAGPSSVTQLSDSTYVYANKGRMRFDTADLNNMENNGTLFDVIVHEMAHVIGFGTLWTTDFFIAGSQSNYVNGTGRYTGEYALEIYRREFVEDATFIPVELGGGDGTANSHWDEPWPGGASDLMTGYLGPYPITLSDTTVASFADIGYLTTVTHPVSEATTIWLFLLSLGFIIRKKPIRSSARFLQIV
;
A
#
# COMPACT_ATOMS: atom_id res chain seq x y z
N MET A 1 64.73 -17.28 -1.06
CA MET A 1 63.51 -17.83 -1.68
C MET A 1 62.31 -17.18 -1.00
N LYS A 2 61.57 -16.34 -1.75
CA LYS A 2 60.41 -15.57 -1.28
C LYS A 2 59.16 -16.45 -1.31
N GLY A 3 58.34 -16.38 -0.27
CA GLY A 3 56.99 -16.95 -0.24
C GLY A 3 56.07 -16.05 0.58
N LEU A 4 55.40 -15.14 -0.11
CA LEU A 4 54.36 -14.26 0.45
C LEU A 4 53.05 -15.08 0.60
N PRO A 5 52.29 -14.99 1.70
CA PRO A 5 51.00 -15.66 1.79
C PRO A 5 50.00 -14.95 0.88
N LYS A 6 49.32 -15.74 0.04
CA LYS A 6 48.32 -15.28 -0.92
C LYS A 6 47.12 -14.69 -0.18
N LEU A 7 46.90 -13.39 -0.34
CA LEU A 7 45.65 -12.74 0.03
C LEU A 7 44.57 -13.24 -0.94
N VAL A 8 43.65 -14.08 -0.46
CA VAL A 8 42.46 -14.46 -1.23
C VAL A 8 41.54 -13.24 -1.24
N LEU A 9 41.56 -12.50 -2.35
CA LEU A 9 40.60 -11.44 -2.62
C LEU A 9 39.28 -12.11 -3.02
N GLY A 10 38.40 -12.33 -2.03
CA GLY A 10 37.03 -12.73 -2.28
C GLY A 10 36.29 -11.59 -2.98
N VAL A 11 36.04 -11.75 -4.27
CA VAL A 11 35.12 -10.87 -5.01
C VAL A 11 33.71 -11.27 -4.59
N VAL A 12 33.12 -10.52 -3.66
CA VAL A 12 31.69 -10.59 -3.37
C VAL A 12 30.99 -9.78 -4.45
N ILE A 13 30.39 -10.47 -5.41
CA ILE A 13 29.49 -9.85 -6.39
C ILE A 13 28.22 -9.49 -5.63
N SER A 14 28.13 -8.23 -5.20
CA SER A 14 26.87 -7.67 -4.70
C SER A 14 25.95 -7.52 -5.89
N LEU A 15 24.98 -8.43 -6.02
CA LEU A 15 23.88 -8.30 -6.96
C LEU A 15 22.97 -7.18 -6.44
N CYS A 16 23.35 -5.92 -6.69
CA CYS A 16 22.41 -4.81 -6.54
C CYS A 16 21.33 -5.03 -7.59
N MET A 17 20.18 -5.56 -7.19
CA MET A 17 18.97 -5.40 -8.00
C MET A 17 18.74 -3.91 -8.09
N SER A 18 18.95 -3.35 -9.28
CA SER A 18 18.58 -1.99 -9.59
C SER A 18 17.07 -1.91 -9.50
N LEU A 19 16.56 -1.35 -8.39
CA LEU A 19 15.23 -0.75 -8.40
C LEU A 19 15.19 0.21 -9.60
N PRO A 20 14.08 0.29 -10.35
CA PRO A 20 13.95 1.38 -11.32
C PRO A 20 14.22 2.69 -10.57
N VAL A 21 15.24 3.42 -11.04
CA VAL A 21 15.68 4.70 -10.48
C VAL A 21 14.66 5.76 -10.89
N ASN A 22 13.44 5.67 -10.34
CA ASN A 22 12.50 6.76 -10.17
C ASN A 22 11.18 6.24 -9.59
N ALA A 23 10.98 6.49 -8.30
CA ALA A 23 9.72 6.24 -7.60
C ALA A 23 9.27 7.57 -7.00
N GLY A 24 8.05 7.99 -7.34
CA GLY A 24 7.37 9.12 -6.76
C GLY A 24 6.82 8.77 -5.38
N LEU A 25 6.76 9.76 -4.50
CA LEU A 25 6.13 9.63 -3.20
C LEU A 25 4.62 9.49 -3.34
N PHE A 26 3.99 8.83 -2.37
CA PHE A 26 2.55 8.72 -2.25
C PHE A 26 2.11 9.38 -0.94
N ASN A 27 1.00 10.12 -0.97
CA ASN A 27 0.43 10.74 0.22
C ASN A 27 -1.10 10.86 0.12
N ILE A 28 -1.79 10.66 1.23
CA ILE A 28 -3.23 10.85 1.38
C ILE A 28 -3.50 12.05 2.29
N SER A 29 -4.57 12.79 1.99
CA SER A 29 -5.04 13.87 2.85
C SER A 29 -6.57 13.88 2.92
N ILE A 30 -7.12 14.22 4.08
CA ILE A 30 -8.56 14.35 4.28
C ILE A 30 -8.98 15.82 4.24
N ASN A 31 -10.05 16.08 3.50
CA ASN A 31 -10.85 17.28 3.62
C ASN A 31 -12.18 16.91 4.32
N ASN A 32 -12.31 17.26 5.60
CA ASN A 32 -13.51 16.93 6.38
C ASN A 32 -14.64 17.92 6.04
N LEU A 33 -15.73 17.40 5.48
CA LEU A 33 -16.91 18.18 5.11
C LEU A 33 -17.98 18.26 6.21
N GLY A 34 -17.74 17.64 7.37
CA GLY A 34 -18.62 17.65 8.53
C GLY A 34 -19.48 16.39 8.69
N GLY A 35 -20.33 16.40 9.72
CA GLY A 35 -21.21 15.26 10.08
C GLY A 35 -20.53 14.14 10.88
N LEU A 36 -19.26 14.33 11.25
CA LEU A 36 -18.47 13.44 12.09
C LEU A 36 -18.16 14.12 13.43
N THR A 37 -18.06 13.37 14.52
CA THR A 37 -17.51 13.90 15.78
C THR A 37 -15.99 14.12 15.64
N PRO A 38 -15.35 14.88 16.56
CA PRO A 38 -13.90 15.02 16.56
C PRO A 38 -13.14 13.69 16.68
N SER A 39 -13.64 12.74 17.49
CA SER A 39 -13.01 11.42 17.67
C SER A 39 -13.16 10.54 16.42
N GLN A 40 -14.32 10.56 15.78
CA GLN A 40 -14.54 9.87 14.49
C GLN A 40 -13.66 10.47 13.40
N SER A 41 -13.48 11.79 13.41
CA SER A 41 -12.61 12.48 12.45
C SER A 41 -11.13 12.13 12.65
N SER A 42 -10.66 11.94 13.90
CA SER A 42 -9.26 11.54 14.15
C SER A 42 -8.94 10.12 13.69
N ALA A 43 -9.93 9.23 13.59
CA ALA A 43 -9.72 7.86 13.11
C ALA A 43 -9.21 7.80 11.66
N PHE A 44 -9.42 8.87 10.87
CA PHE A 44 -8.88 8.95 9.51
C PHE A 44 -7.37 9.16 9.48
N ASP A 45 -6.78 9.84 10.47
CA ASP A 45 -5.33 10.01 10.54
C ASP A 45 -4.64 8.65 10.73
N ASP A 46 -5.22 7.79 11.56
CA ASP A 46 -4.77 6.41 11.75
C ASP A 46 -4.94 5.58 10.47
N ALA A 47 -6.06 5.76 9.75
CA ALA A 47 -6.30 5.04 8.49
C ALA A 47 -5.36 5.49 7.37
N ILE A 48 -5.00 6.78 7.31
CA ILE A 48 -3.96 7.29 6.40
C ILE A 48 -2.63 6.61 6.72
N MET A 49 -2.19 6.65 7.99
CA MET A 49 -0.95 6.00 8.40
C MET A 49 -0.95 4.50 8.10
N TYR A 50 -2.10 3.85 8.25
CA TYR A 50 -2.27 2.45 7.91
C TYR A 50 -1.97 2.20 6.42
N TRP A 51 -2.64 2.89 5.50
CA TRP A 51 -2.40 2.69 4.07
C TRP A 51 -1.01 3.15 3.61
N GLU A 52 -0.50 4.27 4.12
CA GLU A 52 0.84 4.75 3.78
C GLU A 52 1.96 3.84 4.33
N SER A 53 1.66 2.99 5.32
CA SER A 53 2.60 1.96 5.77
C SER A 53 2.74 0.79 4.78
N TYR A 54 1.72 0.52 3.97
CA TYR A 54 1.72 -0.53 2.94
C TYR A 54 2.04 0.01 1.54
N LEU A 55 1.60 1.23 1.23
CA LEU A 55 1.76 1.89 -0.06
C LEU A 55 2.88 2.95 0.04
N ILE A 56 4.09 2.52 -0.30
CA ILE A 56 5.32 3.28 -0.04
C ILE A 56 5.70 4.25 -1.18
N GLY A 57 4.87 4.35 -2.22
CA GLY A 57 5.09 5.23 -3.37
C GLY A 57 4.27 4.83 -4.58
N VAL A 58 4.63 5.39 -5.74
CA VAL A 58 4.08 5.02 -7.05
C VAL A 58 5.19 4.61 -8.01
N GLN A 59 4.85 3.79 -9.01
CA GLN A 59 5.80 3.28 -10.03
C GLN A 59 6.22 4.37 -11.04
N SER A 60 5.60 5.54 -10.99
CA SER A 60 5.95 6.77 -11.71
C SER A 60 7.13 7.50 -11.06
N SER A 61 7.86 8.34 -11.80
CA SER A 61 8.85 9.27 -11.24
C SER A 61 8.26 10.49 -10.54
N PHE A 62 7.00 10.80 -10.83
CA PHE A 62 6.27 11.91 -10.23
C PHE A 62 5.56 11.49 -8.96
N ASP A 63 5.65 12.34 -7.94
CA ASP A 63 4.88 12.22 -6.72
C ASP A 63 3.38 12.26 -7.02
N HIS A 64 2.63 11.51 -6.22
CA HIS A 64 1.20 11.39 -6.33
C HIS A 64 0.54 11.65 -4.97
N SER A 65 -0.61 12.33 -5.00
CA SER A 65 -1.38 12.58 -3.80
C SER A 65 -2.88 12.49 -4.07
N ILE A 66 -3.61 12.04 -3.04
CA ILE A 66 -5.06 11.94 -3.05
C ILE A 66 -5.63 12.90 -2.01
N VAL A 67 -6.59 13.73 -2.44
CA VAL A 67 -7.43 14.49 -1.51
C VAL A 67 -8.77 13.80 -1.39
N ILE A 68 -9.14 13.38 -0.18
CA ILE A 68 -10.39 12.67 0.08
C ILE A 68 -11.35 13.58 0.83
N ASP A 69 -12.49 13.87 0.22
CA ASP A 69 -13.59 14.57 0.86
C ASP A 69 -14.37 13.56 1.75
N ALA A 70 -14.22 13.65 3.07
CA ALA A 70 -14.84 12.74 4.04
C ALA A 70 -16.01 13.42 4.76
N SER A 71 -17.10 12.69 5.00
CA SER A 71 -18.28 13.22 5.71
C SER A 71 -19.11 12.14 6.40
N GLY A 72 -19.83 12.55 7.43
CA GLY A 72 -21.00 11.82 7.93
C GLY A 72 -22.27 12.39 7.29
N ALA A 73 -23.11 11.54 6.72
CA ALA A 73 -24.40 11.95 6.17
C ALA A 73 -25.43 10.82 6.34
N PRO A 74 -26.74 11.11 6.33
CA PRO A 74 -27.75 10.06 6.20
C PRO A 74 -27.56 9.30 4.88
N ILE A 75 -27.60 7.97 4.92
CA ILE A 75 -27.53 7.09 3.75
C ILE A 75 -28.83 6.28 3.64
N ASP A 76 -29.01 5.28 4.50
CA ASP A 76 -30.16 4.37 4.51
C ASP A 76 -30.72 4.08 5.92
N GLY A 77 -30.10 4.62 6.97
CA GLY A 77 -30.55 4.47 8.34
C GLY A 77 -29.62 3.54 9.12
N ALA A 78 -30.15 2.86 10.12
CA ALA A 78 -29.33 1.97 10.96
C ALA A 78 -29.15 0.61 10.27
N GLY A 79 -27.89 0.20 10.09
CA GLY A 79 -27.50 -1.00 9.36
C GLY A 79 -27.71 -0.87 7.85
N GLY A 80 -27.23 -1.86 7.09
CA GLY A 80 -27.17 -1.75 5.63
C GLY A 80 -25.84 -1.10 5.23
N ILE A 81 -25.88 0.09 4.65
CA ILE A 81 -24.68 0.78 4.15
C ILE A 81 -23.99 1.55 5.29
N LEU A 82 -22.94 0.97 5.85
CA LEU A 82 -22.13 1.62 6.89
C LEU A 82 -21.31 2.80 6.34
N GLY A 83 -20.79 2.61 5.13
CA GLY A 83 -19.88 3.51 4.43
C GLY A 83 -20.04 3.37 2.92
N SER A 84 -19.58 4.38 2.20
CA SER A 84 -19.43 4.32 0.75
C SER A 84 -18.31 5.24 0.29
N ALA A 85 -17.52 4.77 -0.65
CA ALA A 85 -16.40 5.52 -1.14
C ALA A 85 -15.99 5.19 -2.57
N GLY A 86 -15.21 6.10 -3.14
CA GLY A 86 -14.55 5.87 -4.42
C GLY A 86 -13.88 7.11 -4.99
N PRO A 87 -13.19 6.95 -6.13
CA PRO A 87 -12.58 8.07 -6.85
C PRO A 87 -13.66 9.04 -7.34
N SER A 88 -13.41 10.34 -7.16
CA SER A 88 -14.23 11.42 -7.74
C SER A 88 -13.51 12.16 -8.87
N SER A 89 -12.20 11.96 -8.98
CA SER A 89 -11.36 12.40 -10.08
C SER A 89 -10.18 11.46 -10.20
N VAL A 90 -9.72 11.27 -11.43
CA VAL A 90 -8.53 10.47 -11.74
C VAL A 90 -7.53 11.31 -12.53
N THR A 91 -6.27 10.87 -12.50
CA THR A 91 -5.17 11.45 -13.27
C THR A 91 -4.28 10.34 -13.80
N GLN A 92 -3.68 10.58 -14.96
CA GLN A 92 -2.53 9.80 -15.43
C GLN A 92 -1.28 10.65 -15.22
N LEU A 93 -0.24 10.05 -14.64
CA LEU A 93 1.05 10.71 -14.49
C LEU A 93 1.80 10.65 -15.82
N SER A 94 2.62 11.65 -16.14
CA SER A 94 3.12 11.84 -17.51
C SER A 94 4.04 10.74 -18.04
N ASP A 95 4.63 9.94 -17.15
CA ASP A 95 5.53 8.82 -17.47
C ASP A 95 4.93 7.45 -17.12
N SER A 96 3.64 7.40 -16.75
CA SER A 96 2.96 6.21 -16.28
C SER A 96 1.83 5.81 -17.22
N THR A 97 1.71 4.51 -17.49
CA THR A 97 0.51 3.96 -18.14
C THR A 97 -0.66 3.84 -17.15
N TYR A 98 -0.38 3.79 -15.85
CA TYR A 98 -1.40 3.70 -14.81
C TYR A 98 -2.18 5.00 -14.62
N VAL A 99 -3.43 4.83 -14.20
CA VAL A 99 -4.41 5.85 -13.84
C VAL A 99 -4.65 5.77 -12.35
N TYR A 100 -4.48 6.90 -11.68
CA TYR A 100 -4.57 7.04 -10.23
C TYR A 100 -5.74 7.92 -9.84
N ALA A 101 -6.38 7.64 -8.70
CA ALA A 101 -7.31 8.59 -8.09
C ALA A 101 -6.52 9.79 -7.57
N ASN A 102 -6.87 11.02 -7.97
CA ASN A 102 -6.29 12.24 -7.36
C ASN A 102 -7.28 12.96 -6.43
N LYS A 103 -8.57 12.62 -6.52
CA LYS A 103 -9.58 13.00 -5.53
C LYS A 103 -10.52 11.85 -5.26
N GLY A 104 -11.00 11.76 -4.03
CA GLY A 104 -11.99 10.77 -3.60
C GLY A 104 -13.10 11.39 -2.77
N ARG A 105 -14.14 10.59 -2.55
CA ARG A 105 -15.19 10.90 -1.58
C ARG A 105 -15.41 9.70 -0.68
N MET A 106 -15.59 9.95 0.60
CA MET A 106 -16.04 8.96 1.58
C MET A 106 -17.24 9.51 2.35
N ARG A 107 -18.28 8.69 2.52
CA ARG A 107 -19.49 9.02 3.27
C ARG A 107 -19.83 7.87 4.20
N PHE A 108 -20.12 8.19 5.45
CA PHE A 108 -20.50 7.21 6.48
C PHE A 108 -21.90 7.52 6.99
N ASP A 109 -22.74 6.50 7.23
CA ASP A 109 -24.09 6.74 7.73
C ASP A 109 -24.05 7.25 9.17
N THR A 110 -24.57 8.47 9.35
CA THR A 110 -24.74 9.09 10.67
C THR A 110 -25.55 8.26 11.67
N ALA A 111 -26.42 7.36 11.20
CA ALA A 111 -27.17 6.45 12.05
C ALA A 111 -26.30 5.32 12.64
N ASP A 112 -25.19 4.98 11.99
CA ASP A 112 -24.31 3.86 12.39
C ASP A 112 -22.99 4.31 13.02
N LEU A 113 -22.54 5.55 12.79
CA LEU A 113 -21.27 6.08 13.29
C LEU A 113 -21.04 5.84 14.78
N ASN A 114 -22.02 6.15 15.63
CA ASN A 114 -21.88 5.95 17.08
C ASN A 114 -21.76 4.46 17.45
N ASN A 115 -22.47 3.57 16.74
CA ASN A 115 -22.39 2.14 17.00
C ASN A 115 -21.03 1.59 16.55
N MET A 116 -20.56 2.00 15.37
CA MET A 116 -19.24 1.59 14.87
C MET A 116 -18.10 2.09 15.77
N GLU A 117 -18.18 3.33 16.24
CA GLU A 117 -17.19 3.90 17.17
C GLU A 117 -17.18 3.15 18.51
N ASN A 118 -18.36 2.91 19.10
CA ASN A 118 -18.48 2.21 20.39
C ASN A 118 -18.05 0.73 20.30
N ASN A 119 -18.27 0.08 19.16
CA ASN A 119 -17.90 -1.31 18.93
C ASN A 119 -16.45 -1.46 18.46
N GLY A 120 -15.75 -0.37 18.19
CA GLY A 120 -14.37 -0.38 17.68
C GLY A 120 -14.24 -0.78 16.20
N THR A 121 -15.33 -0.81 15.45
CA THR A 121 -15.33 -1.23 14.04
C THR A 121 -15.16 -0.07 13.05
N LEU A 122 -15.32 1.18 13.52
CA LEU A 122 -15.25 2.37 12.67
C LEU A 122 -13.92 2.48 11.92
N PHE A 123 -12.81 2.15 12.60
CA PHE A 123 -11.49 2.20 11.99
C PHE A 123 -11.39 1.27 10.77
N ASP A 124 -11.79 0.00 10.92
CA ASP A 124 -11.73 -0.98 9.84
C ASP A 124 -12.60 -0.55 8.65
N VAL A 125 -13.80 -0.02 8.91
CA VAL A 125 -14.68 0.51 7.84
C VAL A 125 -14.03 1.71 7.15
N ILE A 126 -13.40 2.64 7.88
CA ILE A 126 -12.67 3.76 7.25
C ILE A 126 -11.51 3.25 6.38
N VAL A 127 -10.72 2.29 6.86
CA VAL A 127 -9.61 1.72 6.09
C VAL A 127 -10.14 1.03 4.83
N HIS A 128 -11.22 0.25 4.94
CA HIS A 128 -11.90 -0.39 3.80
C HIS A 128 -12.34 0.64 2.75
N GLU A 129 -13.11 1.64 3.16
CA GLU A 129 -13.60 2.69 2.25
C GLU A 129 -12.45 3.49 1.60
N MET A 130 -11.37 3.73 2.36
CA MET A 130 -10.20 4.42 1.83
C MET A 130 -9.49 3.59 0.74
N ALA A 131 -9.49 2.26 0.84
CA ALA A 131 -8.96 1.36 -0.19
C ALA A 131 -9.68 1.56 -1.54
N HIS A 132 -11.01 1.68 -1.51
CA HIS A 132 -11.81 1.95 -2.70
C HIS A 132 -11.51 3.31 -3.32
N VAL A 133 -11.24 4.33 -2.51
CA VAL A 133 -10.77 5.63 -3.02
C VAL A 133 -9.42 5.50 -3.71
N ILE A 134 -8.48 4.77 -3.10
CA ILE A 134 -7.12 4.60 -3.66
C ILE A 134 -7.19 3.87 -5.00
N GLY A 135 -8.06 2.87 -5.13
CA GLY A 135 -8.32 2.22 -6.40
C GLY A 135 -8.73 0.75 -6.33
N PHE A 136 -8.79 0.17 -5.13
CA PHE A 136 -9.21 -1.22 -4.96
C PHE A 136 -10.64 -1.40 -5.44
N GLY A 137 -10.89 -2.34 -6.37
CA GLY A 137 -12.21 -2.61 -6.92
C GLY A 137 -12.76 -1.51 -7.85
N THR A 138 -12.22 -0.30 -7.82
CA THR A 138 -12.72 0.87 -8.56
C THR A 138 -11.84 1.26 -9.75
N LEU A 139 -10.53 0.97 -9.67
CA LEU A 139 -9.54 1.27 -10.72
C LEU A 139 -8.84 0.03 -11.25
N TRP A 140 -9.31 -1.18 -10.95
CA TRP A 140 -8.72 -2.40 -11.51
C TRP A 140 -8.71 -2.45 -13.04
N THR A 141 -9.63 -1.73 -13.69
CA THR A 141 -9.70 -1.60 -15.14
C THR A 141 -10.07 -0.17 -15.53
N THR A 142 -9.30 0.38 -16.47
CA THR A 142 -9.42 1.77 -16.94
C THR A 142 -9.25 1.89 -18.46
N ASP A 143 -9.02 0.76 -19.15
CA ASP A 143 -8.85 0.66 -20.60
C ASP A 143 -10.03 1.19 -21.43
N PHE A 144 -11.25 1.15 -20.89
CA PHE A 144 -12.45 1.67 -21.53
C PHE A 144 -12.46 3.20 -21.70
N PHE A 145 -11.62 3.92 -20.96
CA PHE A 145 -11.47 5.38 -21.11
C PHE A 145 -10.03 5.80 -21.46
N ILE A 146 -9.00 5.07 -21.02
CA ILE A 146 -7.60 5.27 -21.40
C ILE A 146 -7.05 3.93 -21.90
N ALA A 147 -7.05 3.72 -23.21
CA ALA A 147 -6.61 2.47 -23.81
C ALA A 147 -5.19 2.07 -23.34
N GLY A 148 -5.06 0.82 -22.86
CA GLY A 148 -3.78 0.25 -22.43
C GLY A 148 -3.26 0.70 -21.05
N SER A 149 -4.13 1.26 -20.19
CA SER A 149 -3.74 1.70 -18.84
C SER A 149 -3.81 0.59 -17.79
N GLN A 150 -5.01 0.09 -17.47
CA GLN A 150 -5.25 -1.07 -16.59
C GLN A 150 -6.39 -1.95 -17.15
N SER A 151 -6.22 -3.27 -17.05
CA SER A 151 -7.20 -4.29 -17.48
C SER A 151 -7.16 -5.54 -16.60
N ASN A 152 -7.09 -5.36 -15.29
CA ASN A 152 -6.91 -6.45 -14.33
C ASN A 152 -8.21 -7.21 -14.01
N TYR A 153 -9.36 -6.65 -14.37
CA TYR A 153 -10.67 -7.23 -14.07
C TYR A 153 -11.72 -6.89 -15.14
N VAL A 154 -12.56 -7.86 -15.53
CA VAL A 154 -13.71 -7.58 -16.40
C VAL A 154 -14.98 -7.75 -15.59
N ASN A 155 -15.83 -6.72 -15.58
CA ASN A 155 -17.08 -6.71 -14.83
C ASN A 155 -17.95 -7.93 -15.16
N GLY A 156 -18.48 -8.58 -14.11
CA GLY A 156 -19.31 -9.77 -14.20
C GLY A 156 -18.55 -11.08 -14.40
N THR A 157 -17.21 -11.05 -14.51
CA THR A 157 -16.44 -12.30 -14.68
C THR A 157 -16.15 -13.01 -13.36
N GLY A 158 -16.05 -12.26 -12.26
CA GLY A 158 -15.62 -12.79 -10.95
C GLY A 158 -14.14 -13.19 -10.93
N ARG A 159 -13.35 -12.75 -11.92
CA ARG A 159 -11.97 -13.20 -12.15
C ARG A 159 -11.02 -12.01 -12.24
N TYR A 160 -10.39 -11.67 -11.12
CA TYR A 160 -9.27 -10.72 -11.11
C TYR A 160 -7.97 -11.41 -11.55
N THR A 161 -7.22 -10.76 -12.43
CA THR A 161 -6.03 -11.34 -13.09
C THR A 161 -4.83 -10.40 -13.09
N GLY A 162 -4.75 -9.45 -12.16
CA GLY A 162 -3.53 -8.65 -11.94
C GLY A 162 -2.34 -9.55 -11.63
N GLU A 163 -1.20 -9.28 -12.26
CA GLU A 163 -0.02 -10.14 -12.23
C GLU A 163 0.59 -10.23 -10.83
N TYR A 164 0.77 -9.08 -10.17
CA TYR A 164 1.35 -9.01 -8.84
C TYR A 164 0.45 -9.68 -7.79
N ALA A 165 -0.83 -9.34 -7.74
CA ALA A 165 -1.72 -9.94 -6.75
C ALA A 165 -1.91 -11.44 -6.98
N LEU A 166 -2.02 -11.90 -8.24
CA LEU A 166 -2.20 -13.32 -8.53
C LEU A 166 -0.98 -14.14 -8.09
N GLU A 167 0.23 -13.62 -8.23
CA GLU A 167 1.44 -14.27 -7.73
C GLU A 167 1.42 -14.41 -6.20
N ILE A 168 1.02 -13.34 -5.50
CA ILE A 168 0.93 -13.38 -4.03
C ILE A 168 -0.21 -14.30 -3.57
N TYR A 169 -1.36 -14.25 -4.22
CA TYR A 169 -2.50 -15.12 -3.94
C TYR A 169 -2.16 -16.60 -4.09
N ARG A 170 -1.36 -16.97 -5.10
CA ARG A 170 -0.87 -18.34 -5.26
C ARG A 170 -0.06 -18.81 -4.05
N ARG A 171 0.79 -17.92 -3.53
CA ARG A 171 1.64 -18.21 -2.37
C ARG A 171 0.85 -18.28 -1.06
N GLU A 172 -0.10 -17.37 -0.87
CA GLU A 172 -0.89 -17.30 0.37
C GLU A 172 -1.97 -18.38 0.44
N PHE A 173 -2.58 -18.73 -0.69
CA PHE A 173 -3.85 -19.43 -0.68
C PHE A 173 -3.94 -20.62 -1.64
N VAL A 174 -3.66 -20.42 -2.93
CA VAL A 174 -3.94 -21.43 -3.97
C VAL A 174 -2.84 -21.46 -5.04
N GLU A 175 -1.85 -22.33 -4.86
CA GLU A 175 -0.62 -22.43 -5.66
C GLU A 175 -0.85 -22.38 -7.19
N ASP A 176 -1.86 -23.09 -7.70
CA ASP A 176 -2.15 -23.20 -9.13
C ASP A 176 -3.26 -22.24 -9.63
N ALA A 177 -3.59 -21.20 -8.87
CA ALA A 177 -4.64 -20.26 -9.24
C ALA A 177 -4.35 -19.56 -10.58
N THR A 178 -5.40 -19.34 -11.38
CA THR A 178 -5.32 -18.56 -12.64
C THR A 178 -6.00 -17.21 -12.53
N PHE A 179 -6.65 -16.93 -11.41
CA PHE A 179 -7.36 -15.70 -11.08
C PHE A 179 -7.64 -15.67 -9.58
N ILE A 180 -7.97 -14.49 -9.06
CA ILE A 180 -8.49 -14.27 -7.71
C ILE A 180 -10.01 -14.12 -7.82
N PRO A 181 -10.82 -14.85 -7.01
CA PRO A 181 -12.27 -14.70 -6.98
C PRO A 181 -12.70 -13.30 -6.53
N VAL A 182 -13.59 -12.69 -7.31
CA VAL A 182 -14.24 -11.40 -7.01
C VAL A 182 -15.72 -11.66 -6.79
N GLU A 183 -16.29 -11.01 -5.77
CA GLU A 183 -17.71 -11.12 -5.40
C GLU A 183 -18.63 -10.72 -6.57
N LEU A 184 -19.72 -11.45 -6.78
CA LEU A 184 -20.69 -11.19 -7.86
C LEU A 184 -22.12 -10.94 -7.33
N GLY A 185 -22.38 -11.22 -6.06
CA GLY A 185 -23.61 -10.99 -5.33
C GLY A 185 -23.60 -9.70 -4.52
N GLY A 186 -24.51 -9.60 -3.55
CA GLY A 186 -24.61 -8.44 -2.64
C GLY A 186 -25.17 -7.14 -3.24
N GLY A 187 -25.31 -7.06 -4.58
CA GLY A 187 -25.83 -5.89 -5.29
C GLY A 187 -24.73 -4.93 -5.74
N ASP A 188 -25.10 -3.78 -6.32
CA ASP A 188 -24.17 -2.88 -7.00
C ASP A 188 -23.09 -2.28 -6.08
N GLY A 189 -23.34 -2.20 -4.77
CA GLY A 189 -22.37 -1.73 -3.79
C GLY A 189 -21.34 -2.78 -3.36
N THR A 190 -21.52 -4.03 -3.78
CA THR A 190 -20.71 -5.18 -3.32
C THR A 190 -20.11 -5.95 -4.48
N ALA A 191 -20.93 -6.34 -5.46
CA ALA A 191 -20.48 -7.09 -6.62
C ALA A 191 -19.39 -6.34 -7.37
N ASN A 192 -18.40 -7.07 -7.87
CA ASN A 192 -17.34 -6.60 -8.77
C ASN A 192 -16.27 -5.68 -8.17
N SER A 193 -16.34 -5.38 -6.88
CA SER A 193 -15.39 -4.48 -6.22
C SER A 193 -14.78 -5.05 -4.94
N HIS A 194 -15.12 -6.29 -4.58
CA HIS A 194 -14.65 -6.96 -3.36
C HIS A 194 -14.11 -8.34 -3.67
N TRP A 195 -13.23 -8.85 -2.80
CA TRP A 195 -12.94 -10.27 -2.79
C TRP A 195 -14.21 -11.07 -2.44
N ASP A 196 -14.34 -12.23 -3.09
CA ASP A 196 -15.49 -13.11 -2.91
C ASP A 196 -15.55 -13.63 -1.46
N GLU A 197 -16.69 -13.51 -0.78
CA GLU A 197 -16.85 -13.96 0.62
C GLU A 197 -16.43 -15.43 0.86
N PRO A 198 -16.76 -16.41 -0.02
CA PRO A 198 -16.29 -17.79 0.11
C PRO A 198 -14.86 -18.04 -0.42
N TRP A 199 -14.03 -17.02 -0.62
CA TRP A 199 -12.65 -17.21 -1.07
C TRP A 199 -11.73 -17.73 0.06
N PRO A 200 -10.58 -18.36 -0.28
CA PRO A 200 -9.62 -18.89 0.68
C PRO A 200 -9.00 -17.87 1.66
N GLY A 201 -9.02 -16.57 1.36
CA GLY A 201 -8.64 -15.52 2.30
C GLY A 201 -9.59 -15.37 3.48
N GLY A 202 -10.79 -15.95 3.35
CA GLY A 202 -11.82 -15.97 4.38
C GLY A 202 -12.56 -14.64 4.48
N ALA A 203 -13.70 -14.69 5.17
CA ALA A 203 -14.57 -13.54 5.40
C ALA A 203 -13.96 -12.48 6.34
N SER A 204 -12.78 -12.72 6.93
CA SER A 204 -12.08 -11.74 7.78
C SER A 204 -11.14 -10.82 7.00
N ASP A 205 -10.92 -11.04 5.70
CA ASP A 205 -10.13 -10.11 4.90
C ASP A 205 -10.85 -8.76 4.80
N LEU A 206 -10.10 -7.69 4.99
CA LEU A 206 -10.61 -6.33 5.02
C LEU A 206 -11.44 -5.99 3.78
N MET A 207 -11.09 -6.52 2.61
CA MET A 207 -11.70 -6.15 1.34
C MET A 207 -12.75 -7.14 0.83
N THR A 208 -13.34 -7.95 1.70
CA THR A 208 -14.62 -8.63 1.39
C THR A 208 -15.79 -7.66 1.51
N GLY A 209 -16.94 -8.03 0.94
CA GLY A 209 -18.10 -7.14 0.80
C GLY A 209 -18.86 -6.84 2.09
N TYR A 210 -18.64 -7.63 3.13
CA TYR A 210 -19.28 -7.48 4.43
C TYR A 210 -18.25 -7.46 5.54
N LEU A 211 -18.55 -6.72 6.61
CA LEU A 211 -17.69 -6.72 7.78
C LEU A 211 -17.60 -8.13 8.39
N GLY A 212 -16.41 -8.70 8.28
CA GLY A 212 -16.08 -10.05 8.69
C GLY A 212 -16.13 -10.32 10.19
N PRO A 213 -15.93 -11.58 10.59
CA PRO A 213 -15.65 -11.92 11.98
C PRO A 213 -14.28 -11.37 12.39
N TYR A 214 -14.22 -10.81 13.60
CA TYR A 214 -12.99 -10.27 14.16
C TYR A 214 -11.99 -11.36 14.59
N PRO A 215 -10.67 -11.10 14.49
CA PRO A 215 -10.07 -9.84 14.02
C PRO A 215 -10.14 -9.68 12.50
N ILE A 216 -10.36 -8.44 12.04
CA ILE A 216 -10.21 -8.09 10.62
C ILE A 216 -8.73 -8.14 10.24
N THR A 217 -8.44 -8.68 9.06
CA THR A 217 -7.08 -8.91 8.55
C THR A 217 -6.89 -8.28 7.19
N LEU A 218 -5.67 -7.90 6.84
CA LEU A 218 -5.31 -7.46 5.49
C LEU A 218 -4.38 -8.49 4.88
N SER A 219 -4.82 -9.21 3.85
CA SER A 219 -3.94 -10.15 3.13
C SER A 219 -2.86 -9.42 2.33
N ASP A 220 -1.71 -10.09 2.14
CA ASP A 220 -0.69 -9.59 1.22
C ASP A 220 -1.24 -9.52 -0.21
N THR A 221 -2.20 -10.39 -0.56
CA THR A 221 -2.95 -10.37 -1.82
C THR A 221 -3.67 -9.04 -2.03
N THR A 222 -4.40 -8.55 -1.03
CA THR A 222 -5.05 -7.23 -1.09
C THR A 222 -4.02 -6.13 -1.33
N VAL A 223 -2.92 -6.12 -0.57
CA VAL A 223 -1.85 -5.13 -0.72
C VAL A 223 -1.23 -5.19 -2.12
N ALA A 224 -0.93 -6.39 -2.62
CA ALA A 224 -0.32 -6.60 -3.93
C ALA A 224 -1.20 -6.14 -5.10
N SER A 225 -2.53 -6.15 -4.95
CA SER A 225 -3.45 -5.64 -5.98
C SER A 225 -3.28 -4.15 -6.28
N PHE A 226 -2.72 -3.37 -5.34
CA PHE A 226 -2.36 -1.98 -5.59
C PHE A 226 -1.13 -1.84 -6.51
N ALA A 227 -0.24 -2.84 -6.52
CA ALA A 227 0.89 -2.84 -7.45
C ALA A 227 0.44 -3.03 -8.91
N ASP A 228 -0.63 -3.79 -9.12
CA ASP A 228 -1.25 -3.99 -10.43
C ASP A 228 -1.93 -2.73 -11.00
N ILE A 229 -2.12 -1.70 -10.17
CA ILE A 229 -2.66 -0.38 -10.57
C ILE A 229 -1.64 0.75 -10.33
N GLY A 230 -0.35 0.42 -10.24
CA GLY A 230 0.74 1.39 -10.32
C GLY A 230 1.31 1.89 -9.01
N TYR A 231 0.86 1.39 -7.86
CA TYR A 231 1.49 1.70 -6.57
C TYR A 231 2.74 0.85 -6.33
N LEU A 232 3.64 1.34 -5.48
CA LEU A 232 4.69 0.55 -4.88
C LEU A 232 4.21 0.06 -3.53
N THR A 233 4.36 -1.24 -3.27
CA THR A 233 3.83 -1.87 -2.06
C THR A 233 4.95 -2.55 -1.29
N THR A 234 4.78 -2.67 0.03
CA THR A 234 5.73 -3.38 0.90
C THR A 234 5.84 -4.87 0.56
N VAL A 235 4.79 -5.47 0.00
CA VAL A 235 4.71 -6.90 -0.34
C VAL A 235 5.44 -7.20 -1.66
N THR A 236 5.26 -6.36 -2.68
CA THR A 236 5.77 -6.63 -4.04
C THR A 236 7.08 -5.90 -4.34
N HIS A 237 7.34 -4.80 -3.64
CA HIS A 237 8.55 -3.98 -3.78
C HIS A 237 9.26 -3.80 -2.43
N PRO A 238 9.59 -4.89 -1.70
CA PRO A 238 10.23 -4.77 -0.41
C PRO A 238 11.60 -4.08 -0.55
N VAL A 239 11.86 -3.09 0.30
CA VAL A 239 13.17 -2.44 0.35
C VAL A 239 14.19 -3.46 0.89
N SER A 240 15.28 -3.69 0.14
CA SER A 240 16.29 -4.67 0.56
C SER A 240 16.92 -4.28 1.90
N GLU A 241 16.80 -5.16 2.90
CA GLU A 241 17.46 -5.00 4.20
C GLU A 241 18.98 -4.82 4.06
N ALA A 242 19.58 -5.47 3.06
CA ALA A 242 21.00 -5.35 2.77
C ALA A 242 21.38 -3.91 2.40
N THR A 243 20.61 -3.21 1.57
CA THR A 243 20.88 -1.81 1.24
C THR A 243 20.79 -0.89 2.45
N THR A 244 19.84 -1.13 3.35
CA THR A 244 19.69 -0.35 4.60
C THR A 244 20.85 -0.58 5.56
N ILE A 245 21.30 -1.83 5.72
CA ILE A 245 22.46 -2.18 6.56
C ILE A 245 23.75 -1.57 5.99
N TRP A 246 23.95 -1.60 4.67
CA TRP A 246 25.14 -1.02 4.05
C TRP A 246 25.16 0.51 4.13
N LEU A 247 24.02 1.19 3.95
CA LEU A 247 23.89 2.63 4.20
C LEU A 247 24.18 2.99 5.66
N PHE A 248 23.68 2.18 6.60
CA PHE A 248 23.95 2.33 8.02
C PHE A 248 25.46 2.16 8.32
N LEU A 249 26.09 1.10 7.82
CA LEU A 249 27.53 0.86 8.00
C LEU A 249 28.41 1.92 7.31
N LEU A 250 28.01 2.43 6.15
CA LEU A 250 28.68 3.55 5.48
C LEU A 250 28.60 4.83 6.32
N SER A 251 27.46 5.11 6.95
CA SER A 251 27.31 6.30 7.80
C SER A 251 28.18 6.24 9.07
N LEU A 252 28.38 5.06 9.69
CA LEU A 252 29.32 4.88 10.80
C LEU A 252 30.80 5.06 10.37
N GLY A 253 31.15 4.66 9.15
CA GLY A 253 32.51 4.81 8.61
C GLY A 253 33.00 6.27 8.51
N PHE A 254 32.07 7.23 8.40
CA PHE A 254 32.39 8.66 8.38
C PHE A 254 32.62 9.28 9.77
N ILE A 255 32.14 8.63 10.85
CA ILE A 255 32.28 9.15 12.22
C ILE A 255 33.68 8.86 12.80
N ILE A 256 34.37 7.82 12.34
CA ILE A 256 35.65 7.38 12.93
C ILE A 256 36.86 8.18 12.39
N ARG A 257 36.70 8.99 11.34
CA ARG A 257 37.83 9.61 10.63
C ARG A 257 38.09 11.09 10.96
N LYS A 258 38.12 11.49 12.24
CA LYS A 258 38.81 12.73 12.67
C LYS A 258 39.37 12.66 14.09
N LYS A 259 40.66 12.30 14.24
CA LYS A 259 41.59 12.98 15.16
C LYS A 259 42.98 13.06 14.51
N PRO A 260 43.50 14.25 14.17
CA PRO A 260 44.89 14.39 13.80
C PRO A 260 45.76 14.22 15.05
N ILE A 261 46.69 13.27 15.00
CA ILE A 261 47.73 13.06 16.00
C ILE A 261 48.69 14.26 15.94
N ARG A 262 48.72 15.08 17.00
CA ARG A 262 49.76 16.10 17.18
C ARG A 262 51.09 15.38 17.43
N SER A 263 52.04 15.54 16.52
CA SER A 263 53.43 15.13 16.70
C SER A 263 54.10 16.08 17.71
N SER A 264 54.46 15.57 18.90
CA SER A 264 55.50 16.18 19.74
C SER A 264 56.76 15.33 19.64
N ALA A 265 57.75 15.83 18.90
CA ALA A 265 59.09 15.25 18.88
C ALA A 265 59.80 15.56 20.21
N ARG A 266 60.25 14.51 20.92
CA ARG A 266 61.44 14.61 21.77
C ARG A 266 62.07 13.23 21.90
N PHE A 267 63.17 13.05 21.16
CA PHE A 267 64.06 11.91 21.28
C PHE A 267 64.87 12.08 22.58
N LEU A 268 64.84 11.05 23.43
CA LEU A 268 65.73 10.89 24.58
C LEU A 268 66.91 10.04 24.11
N GLN A 269 68.14 10.49 24.35
CA GLN A 269 69.30 9.61 24.38
C GLN A 269 70.21 10.01 25.54
N ILE A 270 70.53 9.01 26.36
CA ILE A 270 71.37 9.05 27.57
C ILE A 270 72.82 8.84 27.15
N VAL A 271 73.74 9.73 27.58
CA VAL A 271 74.92 9.49 28.45
C VAL A 271 75.30 10.83 29.06
#